data_AF-A0AAV0QRV0-F1
#
_entry.id   AF-A0AAV0QRV0-F1
#
_cell.length_a   1.000
_cell.length_b   1.000
_cell.length_c   1.000
_cell.angle_alpha   90.00
_cell.angle_beta   90.00
_cell.angle_gamma   90.00
#
_symmetry.space_group_name_H-M   'P 1'
#
loop_
_entity.id
_entity.type
_entity.pdbx_description
1 polymer ?
#
loop_
_entity_poly.entity_id
_entity_poly.type
_entity_poly.pdbx_seq_one_letter_code
_entity_poly.pdbx_strand_id
1 'polypeptide(L)'
;MAKPRKPRNEGAKSENSGAVVRHQKLCLSIDLDKRQIYGFTELEIAVPDIGIVGLYAENLGLESVYVDGEPTEFEYYPHQQNVDNEKRWGSVSDPSSAADAACASYLSALERERVPNLLINCCKAYRAAVEPEQLNSDNGLQSSGEAKQQVTLYH
;
A
#
# COMPACT_ATOMS: atom_id res chain seq x y z
N MET A 1 44.31 -22.38 -24.90
CA MET A 1 44.02 -21.29 -23.93
C MET A 1 42.53 -21.01 -23.96
N ALA A 2 41.78 -21.47 -22.95
CA ALA A 2 40.34 -21.25 -22.88
C ALA A 2 40.06 -19.83 -22.38
N LYS A 3 39.22 -19.08 -23.12
CA LYS A 3 38.80 -17.73 -22.69
C LYS A 3 37.89 -17.83 -21.45
N PRO A 4 38.04 -16.94 -20.44
CA PRO A 4 37.15 -16.93 -19.29
C PRO A 4 35.75 -16.50 -19.72
N ARG A 5 34.73 -17.31 -19.45
CA ARG A 5 33.33 -16.91 -19.60
C ARG A 5 32.95 -16.02 -18.41
N LYS A 6 32.50 -14.79 -18.68
CA LYS A 6 31.90 -13.91 -17.68
C LYS A 6 30.70 -14.63 -17.04
N PRO A 7 30.58 -14.68 -15.70
CA PRO A 7 29.33 -15.10 -15.09
C PRO A 7 28.25 -14.06 -15.43
N ARG A 8 27.16 -14.55 -16.02
CA ARG A 8 25.91 -13.82 -16.22
C ARG A 8 25.39 -13.49 -14.82
N ASN A 9 25.35 -12.21 -14.47
CA ASN A 9 24.67 -11.76 -13.26
C ASN A 9 23.18 -11.98 -13.51
N GLU A 10 22.68 -13.16 -13.15
CA GLU A 10 21.24 -13.44 -13.08
C GLU A 10 20.69 -12.50 -12.02
N GLY A 11 19.90 -11.54 -12.47
CA GLY A 11 19.36 -10.47 -11.65
C GLY A 11 18.72 -11.04 -10.40
N ALA A 12 19.25 -10.64 -9.25
CA ALA A 12 18.50 -10.68 -8.01
C ALA A 12 17.23 -9.88 -8.26
N LYS A 13 16.11 -10.58 -8.54
CA LYS A 13 14.79 -9.99 -8.43
C LYS A 13 14.74 -9.42 -7.03
N SER A 14 14.68 -8.10 -6.94
CA SER A 14 14.59 -7.39 -5.68
C SER A 14 13.44 -8.01 -4.90
N GLU A 15 13.71 -8.50 -3.70
CA GLU A 15 12.69 -9.03 -2.77
C GLU A 15 11.64 -7.97 -2.38
N ASN A 16 11.80 -6.72 -2.85
CA ASN A 16 10.86 -5.63 -2.70
C ASN A 16 10.03 -5.38 -3.98
N SER A 17 9.32 -6.39 -4.49
CA SER A 17 8.25 -6.17 -5.49
C SER A 17 6.96 -5.63 -4.83
N GLY A 18 7.12 -4.78 -3.82
CA GLY A 18 6.01 -4.09 -3.17
C GLY A 18 5.57 -2.92 -4.03
N ALA A 19 4.30 -2.54 -3.93
CA ALA A 19 3.81 -1.33 -4.60
C ALA A 19 4.61 -0.12 -4.13
N VAL A 20 5.10 0.69 -5.08
CA VAL A 20 5.85 1.91 -4.75
C VAL A 20 4.90 3.09 -4.81
N VAL A 21 4.65 3.72 -3.66
CA VAL A 21 3.88 4.96 -3.60
C VAL A 21 4.78 6.12 -4.04
N ARG A 22 4.36 6.82 -5.10
CA ARG A 22 5.06 7.99 -5.67
C ARG A 22 4.52 9.30 -5.08
N HIS A 23 3.22 9.36 -4.85
CA HIS A 23 2.55 10.52 -4.28
C HIS A 23 1.37 10.08 -3.42
N GLN A 24 1.07 10.86 -2.39
CA GLN A 24 -0.08 10.66 -1.52
C GLN A 24 -0.77 12.01 -1.27
N LYS A 25 -2.09 12.01 -1.43
CA LYS A 25 -2.96 13.06 -0.91
C LYS A 25 -3.86 12.47 0.17
N LEU A 26 -4.16 13.30 1.16
CA LEU A 26 -5.03 12.95 2.26
C LEU A 26 -6.01 14.10 2.49
N CYS A 27 -7.29 13.80 2.41
CA CYS A 27 -8.37 14.74 2.67
C CYS A 27 -9.17 14.23 3.85
N LEU A 28 -9.22 15.00 4.94
CA LEU A 28 -9.87 14.59 6.19
C LEU A 28 -10.98 15.55 6.58
N SER A 29 -12.01 15.01 7.20
CA SER A 29 -13.05 15.73 7.93
C SER A 29 -13.16 15.13 9.33
N ILE A 30 -13.21 15.99 10.35
CA ILE A 30 -13.23 15.57 11.76
C ILE A 30 -14.60 15.89 12.34
N ASP A 31 -15.32 14.85 12.76
CA ASP A 31 -16.59 14.97 13.48
C ASP A 31 -16.33 14.72 14.98
N LEU A 32 -16.31 15.81 15.75
CA LEU A 32 -16.04 15.75 17.20
C LEU A 32 -17.21 15.14 17.98
N ASP A 33 -18.44 15.29 17.49
CA ASP A 33 -19.64 14.78 18.16
C ASP A 33 -19.70 13.26 18.07
N LYS A 34 -19.39 12.72 16.88
CA LYS A 34 -19.29 11.27 16.66
C LYS A 34 -17.93 10.69 17.05
N ARG A 35 -16.94 11.54 17.32
CA ARG A 35 -15.53 11.15 17.58
C ARG A 35 -14.96 10.30 16.43
N GLN A 36 -15.27 10.71 15.20
CA GLN A 36 -14.89 10.00 13.98
C GLN A 36 -14.11 10.91 13.04
N ILE A 37 -13.20 10.31 12.30
CA ILE A 37 -12.45 10.95 11.22
C ILE A 37 -12.93 10.29 9.92
N TYR A 38 -13.39 11.11 8.99
CA TYR A 38 -13.77 10.67 7.65
C TYR A 38 -12.83 11.26 6.62
N GLY A 39 -12.87 10.74 5.41
CA GLY A 39 -12.10 11.32 4.33
C GLY A 39 -11.78 10.35 3.22
N PHE A 40 -10.74 10.70 2.48
CA PHE A 40 -10.16 9.79 1.52
C PHE A 40 -8.66 10.01 1.40
N THR A 41 -7.98 8.98 0.92
CA THR A 41 -6.59 9.07 0.50
C THR A 41 -6.47 8.73 -0.98
N GLU A 42 -5.71 9.53 -1.71
CA GLU A 42 -5.32 9.26 -3.10
C GLU A 42 -3.84 8.86 -3.12
N LEU A 43 -3.51 7.74 -3.75
CA LEU A 43 -2.16 7.23 -3.90
C LEU A 43 -1.82 7.13 -5.38
N GLU A 44 -0.76 7.81 -5.83
CA GLU A 44 -0.12 7.51 -7.11
C GLU A 44 0.88 6.37 -6.85
N ILE A 45 0.67 5.23 -7.51
CA ILE A 45 1.48 4.03 -7.30
C ILE A 45 2.11 3.53 -8.60
N ALA A 46 3.30 2.94 -8.48
CA ALA A 46 3.80 2.00 -9.46
C ALA A 46 3.25 0.61 -9.11
N VAL A 47 2.49 0.03 -10.03
CA VAL A 47 1.75 -1.22 -9.80
C VAL A 47 2.72 -2.40 -9.86
N PRO A 48 2.69 -3.32 -8.88
CA PRO A 48 3.48 -4.55 -8.95
C PRO A 48 3.10 -5.41 -10.17
N ASP A 49 4.02 -6.25 -10.66
CA ASP A 49 3.78 -7.15 -11.80
C ASP A 49 2.55 -8.06 -11.60
N ILE A 50 2.26 -8.44 -10.35
CA ILE A 50 1.09 -9.27 -9.99
C ILE A 50 -0.24 -8.49 -10.09
N GLY A 51 -0.18 -7.17 -10.26
CA GLY A 51 -1.32 -6.27 -10.39
C GLY A 51 -2.24 -6.20 -9.17
N ILE A 52 -1.74 -6.61 -8.00
CA ILE A 52 -2.41 -6.51 -6.71
C ILE A 52 -1.55 -5.65 -5.79
N VAL A 53 -2.19 -4.72 -5.10
CA VAL A 53 -1.55 -3.84 -4.12
C VAL A 53 -2.03 -4.24 -2.74
N GLY A 54 -1.09 -4.57 -1.86
CA GLY A 54 -1.37 -4.83 -0.45
C GLY A 54 -1.14 -3.57 0.38
N LEU A 55 -2.15 -3.17 1.15
CA LEU A 55 -2.10 -2.06 2.11
C LEU A 55 -2.45 -2.53 3.52
N TYR A 56 -2.10 -1.70 4.50
CA TYR A 56 -2.55 -1.85 5.87
C TYR A 56 -3.68 -0.86 6.18
N ALA A 57 -4.83 -1.35 6.63
CA ALA A 57 -6.06 -0.59 6.82
C ALA A 57 -6.83 -1.03 8.09
N GLU A 58 -6.12 -1.40 9.16
CA GLU A 58 -6.78 -1.76 10.42
C GLU A 58 -7.52 -0.55 11.03
N ASN A 59 -8.70 -0.80 11.60
CA ASN A 59 -9.59 0.21 12.19
C ASN A 59 -10.10 1.29 11.21
N LEU A 60 -10.04 1.02 9.89
CA LEU A 60 -10.66 1.87 8.88
C LEU A 60 -12.02 1.31 8.45
N GLY A 61 -13.04 2.16 8.45
CA GLY A 61 -14.36 1.85 7.89
C GLY A 61 -14.37 2.13 6.39
N LEU A 62 -13.75 1.26 5.58
CA LEU A 62 -13.67 1.47 4.14
C LEU A 62 -15.07 1.47 3.50
N GLU A 63 -15.44 2.59 2.87
CA GLU A 63 -16.69 2.73 2.14
C GLU A 63 -16.54 2.26 0.70
N SER A 64 -15.49 2.70 0.01
CA SER A 64 -15.26 2.41 -1.40
C SER A 64 -13.80 2.59 -1.80
N VAL A 65 -13.41 1.89 -2.88
CA VAL A 65 -12.07 1.96 -3.48
C VAL A 65 -12.21 2.16 -4.98
N TYR A 66 -11.40 3.07 -5.52
CA TYR A 66 -11.35 3.38 -6.95
C TYR A 66 -9.92 3.24 -7.46
N VAL A 67 -9.77 2.73 -8.68
CA VAL A 67 -8.49 2.69 -9.41
C VAL A 67 -8.68 3.44 -10.72
N ASP A 68 -7.89 4.49 -10.92
CA ASP A 68 -7.99 5.40 -12.08
C ASP A 68 -9.42 5.95 -12.31
N GLY A 69 -10.14 6.20 -11.21
CA GLY A 69 -11.53 6.70 -11.23
C GLY A 69 -12.61 5.62 -11.31
N GLU A 70 -12.24 4.36 -11.53
CA GLU A 70 -13.20 3.25 -11.68
C GLU A 70 -13.39 2.46 -10.37
N PRO A 71 -14.64 2.18 -9.96
CA PRO A 71 -14.92 1.37 -8.77
C PRO A 71 -14.23 0.00 -8.85
N THR A 72 -13.57 -0.40 -7.77
CA THR A 72 -12.76 -1.62 -7.73
C THR A 72 -13.07 -2.45 -6.49
N GLU A 73 -13.12 -3.76 -6.67
CA GLU A 73 -13.28 -4.72 -5.59
C GLU A 73 -11.98 -4.83 -4.77
N PHE A 74 -12.14 -4.97 -3.46
CA PHE A 74 -11.03 -5.16 -2.53
C PHE A 74 -11.36 -6.26 -1.52
N GLU A 75 -10.32 -6.89 -0.99
CA GLU A 75 -10.44 -7.91 0.06
C GLU A 75 -9.80 -7.40 1.35
N TYR A 76 -10.54 -7.46 2.45
CA TYR A 76 -10.08 -7.05 3.77
C TYR A 76 -10.00 -8.25 4.72
N TYR A 77 -8.81 -8.48 5.28
CA TYR A 77 -8.46 -9.60 6.15
C TYR A 77 -8.10 -9.09 7.55
N PRO A 78 -9.07 -8.85 8.44
CA PRO A 78 -8.79 -8.29 9.75
C PRO A 78 -7.81 -9.18 10.52
N HIS A 79 -6.72 -8.58 11.01
CA HIS A 79 -5.83 -9.25 11.94
C HIS A 79 -6.55 -9.44 13.28
N GLN A 80 -6.38 -10.60 13.92
CA GLN A 80 -6.88 -10.80 15.28
C GLN A 80 -6.18 -9.80 16.20
N GLN A 81 -6.96 -8.88 16.78
CA GLN A 81 -6.44 -7.92 17.73
C GLN A 81 -5.90 -8.67 18.95
N ASN A 82 -4.60 -8.51 19.19
CA ASN A 82 -3.97 -9.12 20.33
C ASN A 82 -4.38 -8.33 21.59
N VAL A 83 -5.29 -8.93 22.37
CA VAL A 83 -5.88 -8.39 23.61
C VAL A 83 -4.81 -8.09 24.68
N ASP A 84 -3.57 -8.52 24.51
CA ASP A 84 -2.48 -8.25 25.45
C ASP A 84 -2.05 -6.77 25.53
N ASN A 85 -2.44 -5.92 24.57
CA ASN A 85 -2.05 -4.51 24.59
C ASN A 85 -2.67 -3.71 25.76
N GLU A 86 -3.87 -4.10 26.22
CA GLU A 86 -4.53 -3.44 27.36
C GLU A 86 -3.83 -3.73 28.69
N LYS A 87 -3.28 -4.95 28.86
CA LYS A 87 -2.53 -5.32 30.08
C LYS A 87 -1.27 -4.48 30.27
N ARG A 88 -0.69 -3.97 29.18
CA ARG A 88 0.57 -3.22 29.20
C ARG A 88 0.42 -1.82 29.82
N TRP A 89 -0.76 -1.22 29.70
CA TRP A 89 -1.09 0.06 30.35
C TRP A 89 -1.42 -0.09 31.84
N GLY A 90 -1.78 -1.30 32.29
CA GLY A 90 -2.11 -1.59 33.68
C GLY A 90 -0.94 -1.51 34.67
N SER A 91 0.30 -1.51 34.17
CA SER A 91 1.53 -1.48 35.00
C SER A 91 2.23 -0.10 35.01
N VAL A 92 1.61 0.94 34.47
CA VAL A 92 2.19 2.28 34.40
C VAL A 92 2.05 2.98 35.76
N SER A 93 3.18 3.36 36.36
CA SER A 93 3.23 4.01 37.69
C SER A 93 3.80 5.43 37.67
N ASP A 94 4.50 5.80 36.60
CA ASP A 94 5.24 7.05 36.49
C ASP A 94 5.43 7.43 35.00
N PRO A 95 5.88 8.67 34.72
CA PRO A 95 6.07 9.10 33.34
C PRO A 95 7.07 8.25 32.53
N SER A 96 8.07 7.63 33.17
CA SER A 96 9.05 6.80 32.48
C SER A 96 8.43 5.47 32.02
N SER A 97 7.73 4.77 32.92
CA SER A 97 6.98 3.56 32.58
C SER A 97 5.87 3.81 31.55
N ALA A 98 5.25 4.99 31.57
CA ALA A 98 4.31 5.42 30.54
C ALA A 98 4.98 5.55 29.17
N ALA A 99 6.17 6.16 29.11
CA ALA A 99 6.94 6.30 27.88
C ALA A 99 7.38 4.93 27.32
N ASP A 100 7.84 4.02 28.18
CA ASP A 100 8.22 2.66 27.80
C ASP A 100 7.02 1.88 27.24
N ALA A 101 5.86 1.96 27.89
CA ALA A 101 4.62 1.33 27.42
C ALA A 101 4.15 1.90 26.07
N ALA A 102 4.23 3.22 25.88
CA ALA A 102 3.90 3.87 24.62
C ALA A 102 4.86 3.44 23.49
N CYS A 103 6.17 3.40 23.77
CA CYS A 103 7.18 2.97 22.81
C CYS A 103 6.96 1.50 22.37
N ALA A 104 6.74 0.60 23.33
CA ALA A 104 6.48 -0.80 23.04
C ALA A 104 5.17 -1.01 22.25
N SER A 105 4.15 -0.18 22.51
CA SER A 105 2.89 -0.18 21.76
C SER A 105 3.09 0.30 20.32
N TYR A 106 3.85 1.37 20.12
CA TYR A 106 4.19 1.91 18.81
C TYR A 106 5.00 0.91 17.97
N LEU A 107 6.06 0.31 18.53
CA LEU A 107 6.86 -0.69 17.84
C LEU A 107 6.02 -1.92 17.46
N SER A 108 5.12 -2.37 18.35
CA SER A 108 4.21 -3.47 18.03
C SER A 108 3.22 -3.11 16.92
N ALA A 109 2.81 -1.85 16.79
CA ALA A 109 1.96 -1.39 15.70
C ALA A 109 2.74 -1.42 14.37
N LEU A 110 3.97 -0.89 14.35
CA LEU A 110 4.83 -0.93 13.16
C LEU A 110 5.10 -2.35 12.66
N GLU A 111 5.33 -3.31 13.56
CA GLU A 111 5.53 -4.71 13.16
C GLU A 111 4.26 -5.31 12.55
N ARG A 112 3.08 -4.90 13.02
CA ARG A 112 1.79 -5.35 12.47
C ARG A 112 1.51 -4.74 11.10
N GLU A 113 1.86 -3.47 10.91
CA GLU A 113 1.72 -2.73 9.65
C GLU A 113 2.52 -3.34 8.49
N ARG A 114 3.55 -4.13 8.78
CA ARG A 114 4.35 -4.84 7.76
C ARG A 114 3.57 -5.88 6.96
N VAL A 115 2.50 -6.41 7.52
CA VAL A 115 1.68 -7.43 6.87
C VAL A 115 0.40 -6.77 6.35
N PRO A 116 0.19 -6.68 5.03
CA PRO A 116 -1.01 -6.05 4.49
C PRO A 116 -2.25 -6.85 4.89
N ASN A 117 -3.33 -6.14 5.21
CA ASN A 117 -4.66 -6.71 5.46
C ASN A 117 -5.72 -6.20 4.49
N LEU A 118 -5.35 -5.37 3.52
CA LEU A 118 -6.21 -4.90 2.45
C LEU A 118 -5.55 -5.23 1.11
N LEU A 119 -6.23 -5.96 0.24
CA LEU A 119 -5.75 -6.29 -1.10
C LEU A 119 -6.64 -5.61 -2.15
N ILE A 120 -6.04 -4.85 -3.06
CA ILE A 120 -6.72 -4.09 -4.10
C ILE A 120 -6.28 -4.60 -5.48
N ASN A 121 -7.23 -5.01 -6.31
CA ASN A 121 -6.96 -5.47 -7.67
C ASN A 121 -6.81 -4.31 -8.64
N CYS A 122 -5.59 -4.05 -9.09
CA CYS A 122 -5.26 -2.97 -10.02
C CYS A 122 -5.23 -3.44 -11.50
N CYS A 123 -5.39 -4.75 -11.76
CA CYS A 123 -5.28 -5.34 -13.10
C CYS A 123 -6.37 -4.87 -14.07
N LYS A 124 -7.60 -4.65 -13.59
CA LYS A 124 -8.74 -4.23 -14.45
C LYS A 124 -8.44 -2.89 -15.14
N ALA A 125 -7.82 -1.96 -14.42
CA ALA A 125 -7.39 -0.67 -14.96
C ALA A 125 -6.03 -0.76 -15.71
N TYR A 126 -5.10 -1.61 -15.25
CA TYR A 126 -3.81 -1.81 -15.93
C TYR A 126 -3.96 -2.26 -17.38
N ARG A 127 -4.92 -3.15 -17.68
CA ARG A 127 -5.15 -3.62 -19.07
C ARG A 127 -5.80 -2.59 -19.97
N ALA A 128 -6.61 -1.67 -19.43
CA ALA A 128 -7.21 -0.59 -20.21
C ALA A 128 -6.16 0.43 -20.69
N ALA A 129 -5.10 0.67 -19.91
CA ALA A 129 -4.00 1.55 -20.29
C ALA A 129 -3.02 0.94 -21.32
N VAL A 130 -3.11 -0.37 -21.58
CA VAL A 130 -2.18 -1.12 -22.44
C VAL A 130 -2.83 -1.59 -23.76
N GLU A 131 -4.09 -1.24 -24.03
CA GLU A 131 -4.64 -1.45 -25.39
C GLU A 131 -3.92 -0.52 -26.39
N PRO A 132 -3.38 -1.06 -27.50
CA PRO A 132 -2.73 -0.24 -28.50
C PRO A 132 -3.78 0.50 -29.33
N GLU A 133 -3.68 1.83 -29.40
CA GLU A 133 -4.19 2.59 -30.54
C GLU A 133 -3.67 1.92 -31.83
N GLN A 134 -4.56 1.25 -32.56
CA GLN A 134 -4.24 0.65 -33.84
C GLN A 134 -4.06 1.74 -34.91
N LEU A 135 -2.88 1.70 -35.54
CA LEU A 135 -2.47 2.32 -36.81
C LEU A 135 -2.37 3.85 -36.88
N ASN A 136 -1.14 4.37 -36.70
CA ASN A 136 -0.38 4.95 -37.82
C ASN A 136 1.08 5.26 -37.45
N SER A 137 1.90 5.33 -38.49
CA SER A 137 3.34 5.08 -38.54
C SER A 137 4.28 6.09 -37.84
N ASP A 138 5.44 5.51 -37.48
CA ASP A 138 6.81 6.02 -37.66
C ASP A 138 7.56 6.63 -36.45
N ASN A 139 8.71 5.99 -36.18
CA ASN A 139 9.89 6.40 -35.42
C ASN A 139 9.79 7.07 -34.04
N GLY A 140 10.34 6.36 -33.04
CA GLY A 140 11.24 6.98 -32.06
C GLY A 140 10.82 6.87 -30.60
N LEU A 141 11.63 6.11 -29.85
CA LEU A 141 11.72 6.08 -28.38
C LEU A 141 10.54 5.41 -27.65
N GLN A 142 10.70 4.11 -27.38
CA GLN A 142 9.92 3.42 -26.36
C GLN A 142 10.13 4.12 -25.02
N SER A 143 9.14 4.90 -24.59
CA SER A 143 9.06 5.39 -23.21
C SER A 143 8.90 4.17 -22.31
N SER A 144 9.99 3.74 -21.68
CA SER A 144 9.97 2.85 -20.52
C SER A 144 9.44 3.62 -19.32
N GLY A 145 8.23 4.15 -19.42
CA GLY A 145 7.51 4.73 -18.29
C GLY A 145 6.87 3.60 -17.50
N GLU A 146 7.31 3.38 -16.27
CA GLU A 146 6.57 2.53 -15.32
C GLU A 146 5.09 2.97 -15.32
N ALA A 147 4.17 2.01 -15.49
CA ALA A 147 2.75 2.28 -15.50
C ALA A 147 2.33 2.85 -14.14
N LYS A 148 1.80 4.08 -14.15
CA LYS A 148 1.32 4.80 -12.97
C LYS A 148 -0.18 4.62 -12.87
N GLN A 149 -0.67 4.34 -11.66
CA GLN A 149 -2.10 4.30 -11.38
C GLN A 149 -2.43 5.12 -10.14
N GLN A 150 -3.63 5.68 -10.12
CA GLN A 150 -4.18 6.40 -8.97
C GLN A 150 -5.17 5.50 -8.22
N VAL A 151 -4.87 5.19 -6.97
CA VAL A 151 -5.78 4.46 -6.07
C VAL A 151 -6.40 5.46 -5.10
N THR A 152 -7.73 5.50 -5.02
CA THR A 152 -8.46 6.34 -4.06
C THR A 152 -9.24 5.47 -3.09
N LEU A 153 -9.06 5.67 -1.79
CA LEU A 153 -9.80 4.96 -0.74
C LEU A 153 -10.61 5.95 0.10
N TYR A 154 -11.92 5.71 0.24
CA TYR A 154 -12.82 6.48 1.11
C TYR A 154 -13.04 5.75 2.44
N HIS A 155 -12.95 6.49 3.55
CA HIS A 155 -13.01 5.94 4.92
C HIS A 155 -13.65 6.90 5.93
#